data_AF-A0A835UU91-F1
#
_entry.id   AF-A0A835UU91-F1
#
_cell.length_a   1.000
_cell.length_b   1.000
_cell.length_c   1.000
_cell.angle_alpha   90.00
_cell.angle_beta   90.00
_cell.angle_gamma   90.00
#
_symmetry.space_group_name_H-M   'P 1'
#
loop_
_entity.id
_entity.type
_entity.pdbx_description
1 polymer ?
#
loop_
_entity_poly.entity_id
_entity_poly.type
_entity_poly.pdbx_seq_one_letter_code
_entity_poly.pdbx_strand_id
1 'polypeptide(L)'
;MMHLISCISGLSLGMDKMPKQNKRWGLIVCAGRAALGLTKRSRSRKSLARTHGFRRRMKTTSGRAVLKRRRAKGRKVLCTKTNPSSGKRASR
;
A
#
# COMPACT_ATOMS: atom_id res chain seq x y z
N MET A 1 42.80 32.22 -22.74
CA MET A 1 43.32 33.48 -22.16
C MET A 1 42.36 34.58 -22.58
N MET A 2 41.57 35.25 -21.75
CA MET A 2 41.35 35.16 -20.28
C MET A 2 39.81 35.03 -20.07
N HIS A 3 39.19 35.04 -18.88
CA HIS A 3 39.65 35.15 -17.50
C HIS A 3 38.72 34.30 -16.59
N LEU A 4 39.14 33.99 -15.36
CA LEU A 4 38.25 33.55 -14.27
C LEU A 4 37.84 34.77 -13.43
N ILE A 5 36.57 34.89 -13.03
CA ILE A 5 35.97 35.72 -11.95
C ILE A 5 34.45 35.42 -12.02
N SER A 6 33.66 35.26 -10.95
CA SER A 6 33.89 34.96 -9.53
C SER A 6 32.58 34.40 -8.97
N CYS A 7 32.61 33.72 -7.83
CA CYS A 7 31.42 33.22 -7.15
C CYS A 7 30.52 34.37 -6.65
N ILE A 8 29.19 34.25 -6.81
CA ILE A 8 28.23 34.91 -5.91
C ILE A 8 27.17 33.89 -5.48
N SER A 9 27.11 33.69 -4.17
CA SER A 9 26.14 32.84 -3.47
C SER A 9 24.72 33.44 -3.51
N GLY A 10 23.82 32.80 -4.25
CA GLY A 10 22.39 33.13 -4.27
C GLY A 10 21.58 32.20 -3.36
N LEU A 11 21.74 32.29 -2.04
CA LEU A 11 20.93 31.53 -1.08
C LEU A 11 19.52 32.13 -1.00
N SER A 12 18.67 31.83 -2.00
CA SER A 12 17.26 32.20 -2.00
C SER A 12 16.51 31.40 -0.93
N LEU A 13 16.51 31.92 0.30
CA LEU A 13 15.61 31.48 1.37
C LEU A 13 14.20 31.94 1.06
N GLY A 14 13.55 31.26 0.11
CA GLY A 14 12.12 31.38 -0.13
C GLY A 14 11.36 31.01 1.14
N MET A 15 10.89 32.02 1.88
CA MET A 15 10.04 31.82 3.04
C MET A 15 8.62 31.46 2.60
N ASP A 16 8.45 30.22 2.12
CA ASP A 16 7.14 29.65 1.85
C ASP A 16 6.34 29.60 3.16
N LYS A 17 5.43 30.57 3.33
CA LYS A 17 4.48 30.62 4.45
C LYS A 17 3.43 29.52 4.27
N MET A 18 3.83 28.29 4.59
CA MET A 18 2.94 27.14 4.71
C MET A 18 1.76 27.50 5.63
N PRO A 19 0.50 27.39 5.17
CA PRO A 19 -0.65 27.69 6.01
C PRO A 19 -0.67 26.73 7.20
N LYS A 20 -0.61 27.27 8.43
CA LYS A 20 -0.71 26.49 9.67
C LYS A 20 -2.07 25.78 9.71
N GLN A 21 -2.11 24.52 9.27
CA GLN A 21 -3.30 23.70 9.33
C GLN A 21 -3.70 23.52 10.79
N ASN A 22 -4.77 24.20 11.18
CA ASN A 22 -5.26 24.24 12.54
C ASN A 22 -5.87 22.87 12.86
N LYS A 23 -5.10 21.98 13.49
CA LYS A 23 -5.53 20.63 13.89
C LYS A 23 -6.55 20.72 15.02
N ARG A 24 -7.79 21.10 14.68
CA ARG A 24 -8.96 20.86 15.52
C ARG A 24 -9.10 19.36 15.70
N TRP A 25 -8.61 18.85 16.83
CA TRP A 25 -8.93 17.51 17.30
C TRP A 25 -10.43 17.50 17.61
N GLY A 26 -11.23 17.14 16.60
CA GLY A 26 -12.66 16.94 16.78
C GLY A 26 -12.89 15.86 17.84
N LEU A 27 -13.90 16.05 18.67
CA LEU A 27 -14.25 15.12 19.75
C LEU A 27 -14.46 13.71 19.16
N ILE A 28 -13.52 12.80 19.43
CA ILE A 28 -13.64 11.40 19.01
C ILE A 28 -14.61 10.72 19.96
N VAL A 29 -15.89 10.67 19.59
CA VAL A 29 -16.89 9.88 20.30
C VAL A 29 -16.58 8.40 20.08
N CYS A 30 -15.87 7.81 21.04
CA CYS A 30 -15.63 6.37 21.12
C CYS A 30 -16.91 5.62 21.49
N ALA A 31 -17.86 5.53 20.57
CA ALA A 31 -18.94 4.57 20.67
C ALA A 31 -18.33 3.16 20.78
N GLY A 32 -18.70 2.39 21.82
CA GLY A 32 -18.10 1.09 22.15
C GLY A 32 -18.32 -0.05 21.12
N ARG A 33 -18.77 0.28 19.90
CA ARG A 33 -19.00 -0.65 18.79
C ARG A 33 -18.16 -0.19 17.60
N ALA A 34 -17.51 -1.12 16.92
CA ALA A 34 -16.74 -0.82 15.71
C ALA A 34 -17.62 -0.14 14.65
N ALA A 35 -17.17 1.02 14.14
CA ALA A 35 -17.89 1.79 13.13
C ALA A 35 -18.21 0.95 11.88
N LEU A 36 -19.39 1.17 11.29
CA LEU A 36 -19.93 0.36 10.18
C LEU A 36 -19.01 0.31 8.95
N GLY A 37 -18.24 1.37 8.70
CA GLY A 37 -17.24 1.42 7.62
C GLY A 37 -16.02 0.50 7.78
N LEU A 38 -15.80 -0.11 8.97
CA LEU A 38 -14.65 -0.96 9.28
C LEU A 38 -14.81 -2.40 8.76
N THR A 39 -15.09 -2.54 7.47
CA THR A 39 -15.25 -3.82 6.76
C THR A 39 -13.94 -4.62 6.70
N LYS A 40 -12.81 -3.94 6.52
CA LYS A 40 -11.47 -4.53 6.49
C LYS A 40 -10.81 -4.47 7.88
N ARG A 41 -10.94 -5.56 8.64
CA ARG A 41 -10.28 -5.76 9.94
C ARG A 41 -8.89 -6.39 9.83
N SER A 42 -8.14 -6.42 10.94
CA SER A 42 -6.78 -6.98 11.10
C SER A 42 -6.73 -8.52 11.02
N ARG A 43 -7.16 -9.10 9.89
CA ARG A 43 -7.18 -10.57 9.69
C ARG A 43 -5.81 -11.14 9.31
N SER A 44 -5.43 -12.28 9.88
CA SER A 44 -4.17 -12.97 9.59
C SER A 44 -3.97 -13.23 8.08
N ARG A 45 -2.75 -12.97 7.60
CA ARG A 45 -2.35 -13.17 6.18
C ARG A 45 -2.45 -14.64 5.75
N LYS A 46 -2.30 -15.59 6.70
CA LYS A 46 -2.55 -17.04 6.51
C LYS A 46 -3.96 -17.31 5.98
N SER A 47 -4.96 -16.70 6.62
CA SER A 47 -6.39 -16.85 6.27
C SER A 47 -6.68 -16.27 4.89
N LEU A 48 -6.22 -15.03 4.63
CA LEU A 48 -6.43 -14.38 3.33
C LEU A 48 -5.79 -15.14 2.15
N ALA A 49 -4.64 -15.77 2.37
CA ALA A 49 -3.97 -16.58 1.35
C ALA A 49 -4.66 -17.93 1.09
N ARG A 50 -5.30 -18.54 2.10
CA ARG A 50 -6.15 -19.73 1.92
C ARG A 50 -7.39 -19.42 1.07
N THR A 51 -8.01 -18.24 1.25
CA THR A 51 -9.23 -17.85 0.52
C THR A 51 -8.96 -17.30 -0.89
N HIS A 52 -7.91 -16.49 -1.07
CA HIS A 52 -7.71 -15.73 -2.33
C HIS A 52 -6.33 -15.93 -2.99
N GLY A 53 -5.43 -16.70 -2.37
CA GLY A 53 -4.06 -16.88 -2.83
C GLY A 53 -3.91 -17.80 -4.04
N PHE A 54 -2.69 -17.83 -4.57
CA PHE A 54 -2.36 -18.50 -5.84
C PHE A 54 -2.76 -19.98 -5.88
N ARG A 55 -2.41 -20.77 -4.84
CA ARG A 55 -2.78 -22.19 -4.74
C ARG A 55 -4.29 -22.41 -4.79
N ARG A 56 -5.09 -21.54 -4.17
CA ARG A 56 -6.57 -21.61 -4.21
C ARG A 56 -7.11 -21.30 -5.61
N ARG A 57 -6.48 -20.39 -6.36
CA ARG A 57 -6.82 -20.10 -7.76
C ARG A 57 -6.44 -21.23 -8.72
N MET A 58 -5.32 -21.93 -8.47
CA MET A 58 -4.93 -23.06 -9.31
C MET A 58 -5.86 -24.28 -9.15
N LYS A 59 -6.44 -24.49 -7.95
CA LYS A 59 -7.32 -25.65 -7.67
C LYS A 59 -8.56 -25.71 -8.57
N THR A 60 -9.19 -24.59 -8.91
CA THR A 60 -10.45 -24.57 -9.68
C THR A 60 -10.26 -24.15 -11.14
N THR A 61 -11.11 -24.66 -12.05
CA THR A 61 -11.18 -24.25 -13.46
C THR A 61 -11.38 -22.74 -13.61
N SER A 62 -12.37 -22.19 -12.91
CA SER A 62 -12.66 -20.75 -12.86
C SER A 62 -11.49 -19.91 -12.34
N GLY A 63 -10.73 -20.43 -11.37
CA GLY A 63 -9.54 -19.75 -10.85
C GLY A 63 -8.38 -19.71 -11.86
N ARG A 64 -8.19 -20.78 -12.64
CA ARG A 64 -7.24 -20.80 -13.77
C ARG A 64 -7.64 -19.83 -14.87
N ALA A 65 -8.93 -19.72 -15.21
CA ALA A 65 -9.45 -18.72 -16.16
C ALA A 65 -9.19 -17.28 -15.70
N VAL A 66 -9.38 -16.97 -14.40
CA VAL A 66 -9.01 -15.66 -13.82
C VAL A 66 -7.52 -15.36 -14.00
N LEU A 67 -6.64 -16.35 -13.80
CA LEU A 67 -5.20 -16.17 -14.02
C LEU A 67 -4.85 -15.95 -15.50
N LYS A 68 -5.50 -16.65 -16.44
CA LYS A 68 -5.35 -16.40 -17.89
C LYS A 68 -5.68 -14.94 -18.23
N ARG A 69 -6.84 -14.43 -17.79
CA ARG A 69 -7.25 -13.02 -18.00
C ARG A 69 -6.27 -12.02 -17.37
N ARG A 70 -5.70 -12.32 -16.20
CA ARG A 70 -4.73 -11.43 -15.53
C ARG A 70 -3.36 -11.40 -16.20
N ARG A 71 -2.92 -12.52 -16.80
CA ARG A 71 -1.71 -12.59 -17.64
C ARG A 71 -1.91 -11.85 -18.97
N ALA A 72 -3.05 -12.04 -19.64
CA ALA A 72 -3.38 -11.33 -20.87
C ALA A 72 -3.38 -9.80 -20.69
N LYS A 73 -3.83 -9.29 -19.53
CA LYS A 73 -3.72 -7.85 -19.17
C LYS A 73 -2.31 -7.43 -18.68
N GLY A 74 -1.29 -8.29 -18.74
CA GLY A 74 0.08 -7.96 -18.32
C GLY A 74 0.23 -7.57 -16.83
N ARG A 75 -0.67 -8.03 -15.93
CA ARG A 75 -0.62 -7.59 -14.53
C ARG A 75 0.58 -8.19 -13.79
N LYS A 76 1.60 -7.37 -13.49
CA LYS A 76 2.82 -7.70 -12.71
C LYS A 76 2.56 -8.57 -11.47
N VAL A 77 1.46 -8.32 -10.73
CA VAL A 77 1.05 -9.15 -9.58
C VAL A 77 -0.24 -9.91 -9.91
N LEU A 78 -0.13 -11.23 -10.09
CA LEU A 78 -1.27 -12.10 -10.41
C LEU A 78 -2.21 -12.36 -9.22
N CYS A 79 -1.69 -12.51 -8.00
CA CYS A 79 -2.49 -12.69 -6.77
C CYS A 79 -1.93 -11.78 -5.66
N THR A 80 -2.76 -10.88 -5.13
CA THR A 80 -2.35 -9.89 -4.11
C THR A 80 -2.34 -10.42 -2.67
N LYS A 81 -2.98 -11.58 -2.44
CA LYS A 81 -3.07 -12.23 -1.12
C LYS A 81 -2.28 -13.53 -1.13
N THR A 82 -0.96 -13.43 -1.28
CA THR A 82 -0.02 -14.55 -1.11
C THR A 82 0.63 -14.48 0.28
N ASN A 83 1.04 -15.63 0.80
CA ASN A 83 1.71 -15.75 2.08
C ASN A 83 2.72 -16.91 1.96
N PRO A 84 4.03 -16.68 2.14
CA PRO A 84 5.01 -17.77 2.17
C PRO A 84 4.83 -18.60 3.45
N SER A 85 5.29 -19.85 3.42
CA SER A 85 5.34 -20.74 4.59
C SER A 85 6.46 -20.35 5.56
N SER A 86 7.52 -19.69 5.09
CA SER A 86 8.73 -19.36 5.86
C SER A 86 9.22 -17.92 5.60
N GLY A 87 10.25 -17.51 6.35
CA GLY A 87 10.92 -16.20 6.22
C GLY A 87 10.15 -15.01 6.81
N LYS A 88 10.69 -13.79 6.62
CA LYS A 88 10.20 -12.53 7.23
C LYS A 88 8.72 -12.22 7.00
N ARG A 89 8.11 -12.80 5.95
CA ARG A 89 6.69 -12.62 5.61
C ARG A 89 5.82 -13.83 5.96
N ALA A 90 6.33 -14.89 6.58
CA ALA A 90 5.47 -15.93 7.13
C ALA A 90 4.52 -15.33 8.19
N SER A 91 3.35 -15.93 8.30
CA SER A 91 2.47 -15.75 9.46
C SER A 91 2.62 -16.99 10.33
N ARG A 92 2.91 -16.79 11.63
CA ARG A 92 2.69 -17.82 12.65
C ARG A 92 1.25 -18.33 12.51
#